data_AF-A0A512E212-F1
#
_entry.id   AF-A0A512E212-F1
#
_cell.length_a   1.000
_cell.length_b   1.000
_cell.length_c   1.000
_cell.angle_alpha   90.00
_cell.angle_beta   90.00
_cell.angle_gamma   90.00
#
_symmetry.space_group_name_H-M   'P 1'
#
loop_
_entity.id
_entity.type
_entity.pdbx_description
1 polymer ?
#
loop_
_entity_poly.entity_id
_entity_poly.type
_entity_poly.pdbx_seq_one_letter_code
_entity_poly.pdbx_strand_id
1 'polypeptide(L)'
;MKAEAIPLGEYLIQQEAKLERLFAEQAATPANLVKATGAIGVTQGELRAAHLRYYLAMIEVLTPEQVQRYREVRGHGGHGQKGHTDHGC
;
A
#
# COMPACT_ATOMS: atom_id res chain seq x y z
N MET A 1 6.97 -11.27 -6.83
CA MET A 1 5.87 -10.35 -6.40
C MET A 1 4.61 -11.13 -6.02
N LYS A 2 3.90 -11.79 -6.96
CA LYS A 2 2.61 -12.45 -6.68
C LYS A 2 2.64 -13.45 -5.51
N ALA A 3 3.65 -14.33 -5.46
CA ALA A 3 3.74 -15.37 -4.43
C ALA A 3 3.84 -14.83 -2.99
N GLU A 4 4.34 -13.60 -2.81
CA GLU A 4 4.48 -12.97 -1.50
C GLU A 4 3.36 -11.95 -1.22
N ALA A 5 2.95 -11.19 -2.24
CA ALA A 5 1.92 -10.17 -2.10
C ALA A 5 0.50 -10.73 -2.00
N ILE A 6 0.20 -11.87 -2.64
CA ILE A 6 -1.14 -12.49 -2.60
C ILE A 6 -1.49 -12.94 -1.17
N PRO A 7 -0.66 -13.74 -0.48
CA PRO A 7 -0.97 -14.16 0.89
C PRO A 7 -1.12 -12.97 1.86
N LEU A 8 -0.28 -11.93 1.72
CA LEU A 8 -0.38 -10.72 2.52
C LEU A 8 -1.68 -9.94 2.26
N GLY A 9 -2.11 -9.86 0.99
CA GLY A 9 -3.37 -9.24 0.61
C GLY A 9 -4.59 -10.01 1.12
N GLU A 10 -4.59 -11.34 1.00
CA GLU A 10 -5.66 -12.19 1.55
C GLU A 10 -5.75 -12.07 3.07
N TYR A 11 -4.60 -12.02 3.76
CA TYR A 11 -4.56 -11.83 5.20
C TYR A 11 -5.06 -10.43 5.61
N LEU A 12 -4.69 -9.39 4.88
CA LEU A 12 -5.20 -8.03 5.10
C LEU A 12 -6.73 -7.98 4.99
N ILE A 13 -7.31 -8.58 3.94
CA ILE A 13 -8.77 -8.65 3.77
C ILE A 13 -9.43 -9.35 4.97
N GLN A 14 -8.83 -10.43 5.48
CA GLN A 14 -9.36 -11.12 6.67
C GLN A 14 -9.29 -10.27 7.94
N GLN A 15 -8.22 -9.47 8.11
CA GLN A 15 -8.10 -8.57 9.27
C GLN A 15 -9.12 -7.43 9.20
N GLU A 16 -9.31 -6.83 8.02
CA GLU A 16 -10.32 -5.78 7.80
C GLU A 16 -11.73 -6.32 8.04
N ALA A 17 -12.07 -7.51 7.53
CA ALA A 17 -13.36 -8.14 7.75
C ALA A 17 -13.62 -8.46 9.25
N LYS A 18 -12.58 -8.80 10.01
CA LYS A 18 -12.69 -8.97 11.47
C LYS A 18 -12.93 -7.64 12.18
N LEU A 19 -12.24 -6.57 11.76
CA LEU A 19 -12.46 -5.24 12.30
C LEU A 19 -13.90 -4.76 12.03
N GLU A 20 -14.38 -4.92 10.80
CA GLU A 20 -15.77 -4.60 10.42
C GLU A 20 -16.78 -5.35 11.30
N ARG A 21 -16.57 -6.65 11.54
CA ARG A 21 -17.44 -7.47 12.39
C ARG A 21 -17.49 -6.98 13.84
N LEU A 22 -16.36 -6.54 14.42
CA LEU A 22 -16.35 -5.99 15.78
C LEU A 22 -17.31 -4.80 15.93
N PHE A 23 -17.40 -3.96 14.90
CA PHE A 23 -18.34 -2.83 14.90
C PHE A 23 -19.78 -3.28 14.61
N ALA A 24 -19.99 -4.17 13.64
CA ALA A 24 -21.31 -4.69 13.30
C ALA A 24 -22.00 -5.38 14.50
N GLU A 25 -21.21 -6.10 15.32
CA GLU A 25 -21.68 -6.81 16.51
C GLU A 25 -21.71 -5.93 17.78
N GLN A 26 -21.36 -4.64 17.68
CA GLN A 26 -21.23 -3.73 18.82
C GLN A 26 -20.26 -4.26 19.91
N ALA A 27 -19.26 -5.05 19.51
CA ALA A 27 -18.26 -5.68 20.36
C ALA A 27 -16.93 -4.91 20.40
N ALA A 28 -16.83 -3.78 19.68
CA ALA A 28 -15.64 -2.94 19.66
C ALA A 28 -15.38 -2.31 21.04
N THR A 29 -14.13 -2.43 21.51
CA THR A 29 -13.62 -1.80 22.72
C THR A 29 -12.34 -1.04 22.38
N PRO A 30 -11.93 -0.03 23.17
CA PRO A 30 -10.67 0.69 22.89
C PRO A 30 -9.46 -0.25 22.77
N ALA A 31 -9.40 -1.29 23.60
CA ALA A 31 -8.31 -2.25 23.59
C ALA A 31 -8.29 -3.13 22.32
N ASN A 32 -9.44 -3.69 21.91
CA ASN A 32 -9.48 -4.54 20.71
C ASN A 32 -9.35 -3.72 19.41
N LEU A 33 -9.79 -2.47 19.41
CA LEU A 33 -9.62 -1.54 18.30
C LEU A 33 -8.14 -1.29 18.04
N VAL A 34 -7.38 -0.87 19.07
CA VAL A 34 -5.93 -0.60 18.95
C VAL A 34 -5.19 -1.85 18.48
N LYS A 35 -5.55 -3.02 19.02
CA LYS A 35 -4.94 -4.29 18.59
C LYS A 35 -5.22 -4.61 17.12
N ALA A 36 -6.48 -4.47 16.68
CA ALA A 36 -6.88 -4.81 15.33
C ALA A 36 -6.26 -3.86 14.30
N THR A 37 -6.33 -2.55 14.53
CA THR A 37 -5.75 -1.55 13.60
C THR A 37 -4.23 -1.60 13.57
N GLY A 38 -3.57 -1.87 14.71
CA GLY A 38 -2.13 -2.11 14.75
C GLY A 38 -1.71 -3.31 13.90
N ALA A 39 -2.45 -4.43 14.00
CA ALA A 39 -2.17 -5.62 13.19
C ALA A 39 -2.39 -5.38 11.68
N ILE A 40 -3.45 -4.64 11.32
CA ILE A 40 -3.69 -4.20 9.94
C ILE A 40 -2.53 -3.35 9.42
N GLY A 41 -2.09 -2.37 10.21
CA GLY A 41 -0.98 -1.49 9.84
C GLY A 41 0.32 -2.25 9.58
N VAL A 42 0.62 -3.28 10.37
CA VAL A 42 1.78 -4.16 10.13
C VAL A 42 1.66 -4.85 8.78
N THR A 43 0.53 -5.51 8.49
CA THR A 43 0.34 -6.25 7.24
C THR A 43 0.32 -5.32 6.02
N GLN A 44 -0.24 -4.12 6.13
CA GLN A 44 -0.14 -3.10 5.08
C GLN A 44 1.32 -2.68 4.82
N GLY A 45 2.10 -2.51 5.89
CA GLY A 45 3.54 -2.23 5.81
C GLY A 45 4.31 -3.34 5.10
N GLU A 46 4.05 -4.59 5.45
CA GLU A 46 4.66 -5.77 4.82
C GLU A 46 4.31 -5.87 3.33
N LEU A 47 3.03 -5.66 2.98
CA LEU A 47 2.57 -5.66 1.59
C LEU A 47 3.28 -4.56 0.77
N ARG A 48 3.40 -3.35 1.34
CA ARG A 48 4.13 -2.25 0.70
C ARG A 48 5.63 -2.57 0.55
N ALA A 49 6.24 -3.19 1.56
CA ALA A 49 7.65 -3.61 1.50
C ALA A 49 7.89 -4.70 0.43
N ALA A 50 6.99 -5.68 0.29
CA ALA A 50 7.06 -6.69 -0.76
C ALA A 50 7.00 -6.05 -2.17
N HIS A 51 6.15 -5.04 -2.34
CA HIS A 51 6.09 -4.26 -3.59
C HIS A 51 7.40 -3.51 -3.87
N LEU A 52 7.94 -2.81 -2.88
CA LEU A 52 9.14 -1.98 -3.04
C LEU A 52 10.41 -2.80 -3.23
N ARG A 53 10.56 -3.95 -2.56
CA ARG A 53 11.69 -4.86 -2.80
C ARG A 53 11.73 -5.35 -4.24
N TYR A 54 10.58 -5.65 -4.83
CA TYR A 54 10.52 -6.02 -6.24
C TYR A 54 10.93 -4.86 -7.16
N TYR A 55 10.50 -3.63 -6.84
CA TYR A 55 10.98 -2.45 -7.58
C TYR A 55 12.52 -2.33 -7.52
N LEU A 56 13.13 -2.50 -6.35
CA LEU A 56 14.58 -2.46 -6.20
C LEU A 56 15.28 -3.53 -7.04
N ALA A 57 14.84 -4.79 -6.92
CA ALA A 57 15.39 -5.91 -7.71
C ALA A 57 15.21 -5.72 -9.22
N MET A 58 14.11 -5.10 -9.65
CA MET A 58 13.88 -4.80 -11.07
C MET A 58 14.87 -3.72 -11.56
N ILE A 59 15.14 -2.68 -10.78
CA ILE A 59 16.10 -1.63 -11.17
C ILE A 59 17.53 -2.19 -11.31
N GLU A 60 17.90 -3.18 -10.50
CA GLU A 60 19.23 -3.82 -10.55
C GLU A 60 19.52 -4.57 -11.87
N VAL A 61 18.49 -5.05 -12.57
CA VAL A 61 18.66 -5.83 -13.82
C VAL A 61 18.50 -5.00 -15.10
N LEU A 62 18.16 -3.71 -14.99
CA LEU A 62 17.93 -2.81 -16.12
C LEU A 62 19.14 -1.93 -16.40
N THR A 63 19.38 -1.61 -17.68
CA THR A 63 20.36 -0.58 -18.04
C THR A 63 19.85 0.81 -17.63
N PRO A 64 20.73 1.81 -17.48
CA PRO A 64 20.32 3.18 -17.18
C PRO A 64 19.25 3.73 -18.14
N GLU A 65 19.34 3.42 -19.44
CA GLU A 65 18.39 3.86 -20.47
C GLU A 65 17.04 3.13 -20.32
N GLN A 66 17.04 1.87 -19.89
CA GLN A 66 15.81 1.13 -19.59
C GLN A 66 15.14 1.64 -18.32
N VAL A 67 15.92 2.00 -17.29
CA VAL A 67 15.40 2.65 -16.06
C VAL A 67 14.75 3.99 -16.41
N GLN A 68 15.38 4.78 -17.27
CA GLN A 68 14.84 6.07 -17.72
C GLN A 68 13.49 5.88 -18.43
N ARG A 69 13.42 4.98 -19.41
CA ARG A 69 12.15 4.64 -20.09
C ARG A 69 11.09 4.08 -19.15
N TYR A 70 11.48 3.23 -18.21
CA TYR A 70 10.57 2.70 -17.19
C TYR A 70 9.98 3.81 -16.31
N ARG A 71 10.81 4.79 -15.89
CA ARG A 71 10.35 5.95 -15.12
C ARG A 71 9.38 6.82 -15.91
N GLU A 72 9.62 7.06 -17.19
CA GLU A 72 8.73 7.82 -18.07
C GLU A 72 7.34 7.15 -18.17
N VAL A 73 7.29 5.84 -18.38
CA VAL A 73 6.02 5.09 -18.47
C VAL A 73 5.33 4.97 -17.11
N ARG A 74 6.09 4.83 -16.02
CA ARG A 74 5.53 4.78 -14.64
C ARG A 74 5.07 6.13 -14.11
N GLY A 75 5.69 7.20 -14.59
CA GLY A 75 5.54 8.56 -14.09
C GLY A 75 5.12 9.52 -15.19
N HIS A 76 4.00 9.25 -15.88
CA HIS A 76 3.29 10.15 -16.80
C HIS A 76 3.57 9.96 -18.31
N GLY A 77 2.68 9.21 -18.96
CA GLY A 77 1.96 9.82 -20.09
C GLY A 77 0.94 10.83 -19.56
N GLY A 78 1.36 12.08 -19.33
CA GLY A 78 0.48 13.25 -19.12
C GLY A 78 -0.21 13.45 -17.75
N HIS A 79 -0.05 14.66 -17.23
CA HIS A 79 -0.85 15.34 -16.19
C HIS A 79 -0.65 14.96 -14.72
N GLY A 80 -0.08 15.93 -13.99
CA GLY A 80 0.06 15.91 -12.53
C GLY A 80 0.74 17.15 -11.93
N GLN A 81 1.11 18.17 -12.73
CA GLN A 81 1.38 19.50 -12.21
C GLN A 81 0.05 20.26 -12.09
N LYS A 82 -0.62 20.13 -10.94
CA LYS A 82 -1.54 21.16 -10.45
C LYS A 82 -1.27 21.34 -8.96
N GLY A 83 -0.36 22.26 -8.66
CA GLY A 83 -0.41 22.96 -7.38
C GLY A 83 -1.67 23.81 -7.38
N HIS A 84 -2.74 23.32 -6.75
CA HIS A 84 -3.84 24.17 -6.33
C HIS A 84 -3.40 24.84 -5.03
N THR A 85 -2.81 26.02 -5.15
CA THR A 85 -2.76 27.00 -4.06
C THR A 85 -4.03 27.84 -4.19
N ASP A 86 -5.06 27.47 -3.44
CA ASP A 86 -6.21 28.32 -3.19
C ASP A 86 -6.41 28.37 -1.68
N HIS A 87 -6.02 29.49 -1.06
CA HIS A 87 -6.56 29.96 0.20
C HIS A 87 -6.53 31.48 0.16
N GLY A 88 -7.55 32.05 -0.47
CA GLY A 88 -7.97 33.41 -0.19
C GLY A 88 -8.68 33.46 1.17
N CYS A 89 -8.19 34.33 2.04
CA CYS A 89 -8.94 35.05 3.07
C CYS A 89 -8.28 36.41 3.26
#